data_AF-A0A7S9VTG7-F1
#
_entry.id   AF-A0A7S9VTG7-F1
#
_cell.length_a   1.000
_cell.length_b   1.000
_cell.length_c   1.000
_cell.angle_alpha   90.00
_cell.angle_beta   90.00
_cell.angle_gamma   90.00
#
_symmetry.space_group_name_H-M   'P 1'
#
loop_
_entity.id
_entity.type
_entity.pdbx_description
1 polymer ?
#
loop_
_entity_poly.entity_id
_entity_poly.type
_entity_poly.pdbx_seq_one_letter_code
_entity_poly.pdbx_strand_id
1 'polypeptide(L)'
;MTGHLKLRIHVSEPFDFERMSGTAELKGWTVDHSDPENEDWEVHLDEGFDFHERRIGRLLISPRYVGEHLSRMFDAIAGFPVRIAHRDDGSWHYAFTGMISERHEREKEPDNGTSI
;
A
#
# COMPACT_ATOMS: atom_id res chain seq x y z
N MET A 1 10.31 6.11 18.05
CA MET A 1 10.55 7.36 17.30
C MET A 1 9.82 7.20 15.98
N THR A 2 8.98 8.16 15.60
CA THR A 2 8.30 8.14 14.31
C THR A 2 9.19 8.81 13.26
N GLY A 3 9.60 8.06 12.24
CA GLY A 3 10.45 8.56 11.15
C GLY A 3 9.80 8.31 9.80
N HIS A 4 9.97 9.24 8.86
CA HIS A 4 9.58 8.99 7.48
C HIS A 4 10.61 8.03 6.86
N LEU A 5 10.16 6.87 6.42
CA LEU A 5 10.99 5.88 5.74
C LEU A 5 10.75 5.92 4.26
N LYS A 6 11.84 6.06 3.48
CA LYS A 6 11.78 5.89 2.03
C LYS A 6 11.69 4.40 1.71
N LEU A 7 10.73 4.03 0.88
CA LEU A 7 10.47 2.65 0.49
C LEU A 7 10.75 2.43 -1.00
N ARG A 8 11.25 1.24 -1.30
CA ARG A 8 11.21 0.60 -2.61
C ARG A 8 10.42 -0.69 -2.48
N ILE A 9 9.41 -0.83 -3.32
CA ILE A 9 8.46 -1.93 -3.31
C ILE A 9 8.61 -2.65 -4.63
N HIS A 10 9.02 -3.91 -4.61
CA HIS A 10 9.14 -4.72 -5.81
C HIS A 10 7.98 -5.71 -5.87
N VAL A 11 7.19 -5.67 -6.94
CA VAL A 11 6.13 -6.65 -7.20
C VAL A 11 6.75 -7.95 -7.69
N SER A 12 6.55 -9.01 -6.92
CA SER A 12 7.23 -10.32 -7.09
C SER A 12 6.74 -11.08 -8.32
N GLU A 13 5.46 -10.91 -8.69
CA GLU A 13 4.85 -11.51 -9.88
C GLU A 13 4.32 -10.41 -10.80
N PRO A 14 5.22 -9.75 -11.55
CA PRO A 14 4.89 -8.45 -12.11
C PRO A 14 4.18 -8.50 -13.45
N PHE A 15 3.98 -9.64 -14.11
CA PHE A 15 3.55 -9.66 -15.52
C PHE A 15 2.34 -8.77 -15.82
N ASP A 16 1.25 -8.93 -15.06
CA ASP A 16 0.06 -8.08 -15.23
C ASP A 16 0.29 -6.66 -14.69
N PHE A 17 1.02 -6.53 -13.59
CA PHE A 17 1.32 -5.26 -12.94
C PHE A 17 2.20 -4.34 -13.80
N GLU A 18 3.31 -4.83 -14.36
CA GLU A 18 4.21 -4.15 -15.28
C GLU A 18 3.49 -3.73 -16.56
N ARG A 19 2.60 -4.58 -17.07
CA ARG A 19 1.80 -4.23 -18.26
C ARG A 19 0.91 -3.01 -18.01
N MET A 20 0.44 -2.85 -16.77
CA MET A 20 -0.43 -1.73 -16.36
C MET A 20 0.34 -0.48 -15.93
N SER A 21 1.40 -0.65 -15.15
CA SER A 21 2.12 0.45 -14.49
C SER A 21 3.43 0.85 -15.19
N GLY A 22 3.91 0.04 -16.14
CA GLY A 22 5.18 0.22 -16.84
C GLY A 22 6.42 -0.17 -16.04
N THR A 23 6.28 -0.72 -14.83
CA THR A 23 7.40 -1.09 -13.94
C THR A 23 7.01 -2.16 -12.93
N ALA A 24 7.94 -3.02 -12.50
CA ALA A 24 7.74 -3.90 -11.33
C ALA A 24 8.12 -3.22 -10.01
N GLU A 25 8.75 -2.04 -10.07
CA GLU A 25 9.20 -1.31 -8.89
C GLU A 25 8.35 -0.06 -8.68
N LEU A 26 7.79 0.05 -7.48
CA LEU A 26 7.21 1.27 -6.94
C LEU A 26 8.18 1.91 -5.94
N LYS A 27 8.11 3.24 -5.83
CA LYS A 27 8.85 4.03 -4.85
C LYS A 27 7.88 4.92 -4.09
N GLY A 28 8.17 5.13 -2.82
CA GLY A 28 7.31 5.93 -1.98
C GLY A 28 7.91 6.16 -0.61
N TRP A 29 7.07 6.53 0.34
CA TRP A 29 7.45 6.67 1.73
C TRP A 29 6.29 6.31 2.65
N THR A 30 6.63 5.92 3.87
CA THR A 30 5.69 5.66 4.97
C THR A 30 6.17 6.32 6.24
N VAL A 31 5.32 6.36 7.27
CA VAL A 31 5.70 6.73 8.63
C VAL A 31 5.91 5.45 9.42
N ASP A 32 7.11 5.25 9.95
CA ASP A 32 7.38 4.17 10.88
C ASP A 32 6.69 4.48 12.22
N HIS A 33 5.65 3.73 12.58
CA HIS A 33 5.03 3.81 13.89
C HIS A 33 5.40 2.57 14.71
N SER A 34 5.69 2.78 16.00
CA SER A 34 5.96 1.69 16.94
C SER A 34 4.69 1.08 17.55
N ASP A 35 3.53 1.33 16.94
CA ASP A 35 2.25 0.81 17.40
C ASP A 35 2.17 -0.71 17.12
N PRO A 36 2.18 -1.57 18.15
CA PRO A 36 2.11 -3.02 17.97
C PRO A 36 0.74 -3.50 17.49
N GLU A 37 -0.31 -2.68 17.58
CA GLU A 37 -1.66 -3.03 17.10
C GLU A 37 -1.87 -2.66 15.63
N ASN A 38 -0.98 -1.87 15.04
CA ASN A 38 -1.13 -1.50 13.65
C ASN A 38 -0.56 -2.60 12.73
N GLU A 39 -1.46 -3.27 12.01
CA GLU A 39 -1.12 -4.40 11.14
C GLU A 39 -0.74 -3.96 9.72
N ASP A 40 -1.03 -2.71 9.35
CA ASP A 40 -0.86 -2.18 8.00
C ASP A 40 -0.15 -0.81 7.98
N TRP A 41 0.69 -0.61 6.97
CA TRP A 41 1.39 0.66 6.73
C TRP A 41 0.80 1.39 5.52
N GLU A 42 0.33 2.62 5.72
CA GLU A 42 -0.03 3.50 4.60
C GLU A 42 1.26 4.01 3.92
N VAL A 43 1.36 3.80 2.62
CA VAL A 43 2.48 4.24 1.79
C VAL A 43 1.99 5.25 0.78
N HIS A 44 2.68 6.39 0.75
CA HIS A 44 2.51 7.43 -0.24
C HIS A 44 3.47 7.17 -1.39
N LEU A 45 2.94 6.97 -2.60
CA LEU A 45 3.76 6.74 -3.78
C LEU A 45 4.38 8.04 -4.28
N ASP A 46 5.62 7.97 -4.74
CA ASP A 46 6.28 9.09 -5.44
C ASP A 46 5.57 9.36 -6.76
N GLU A 47 5.28 8.27 -7.47
CA GLU A 47 4.55 8.24 -8.73
C GLU A 47 3.46 7.17 -8.57
N GLY A 48 2.20 7.60 -8.64
CA GLY A 48 1.08 6.66 -8.65
C GLY A 48 1.02 5.81 -9.92
N PHE A 49 0.07 4.89 -9.96
CA PHE A 49 -0.25 4.10 -11.15
C PHE A 49 -1.75 3.97 -11.34
N ASP A 50 -2.19 3.58 -12.53
CA ASP A 50 -3.62 3.42 -12.83
C ASP A 50 -4.02 1.95 -12.64
N PHE A 51 -5.09 1.72 -11.87
CA PHE A 51 -5.64 0.39 -11.57
C PHE A 51 -7.16 0.48 -11.59
N HIS A 52 -7.83 -0.31 -12.44
CA HIS A 52 -9.29 -0.31 -12.62
C HIS A 52 -9.89 1.12 -12.76
N GLU A 53 -9.39 1.90 -13.72
CA GLU A 53 -9.85 3.29 -14.03
C GLU A 53 -9.61 4.31 -12.90
N ARG A 54 -8.86 3.95 -11.85
CA ARG A 54 -8.53 4.83 -10.72
C ARG A 54 -7.04 5.07 -10.63
N ARG A 55 -6.65 6.30 -10.28
CA ARG A 55 -5.27 6.68 -10.00
C ARG A 55 -4.92 6.34 -8.56
N ILE A 56 -4.08 5.33 -8.36
CA ILE A 56 -3.60 4.92 -7.04
C ILE A 56 -2.37 5.75 -6.67
N GLY A 57 -2.52 6.66 -5.72
CA GLY A 57 -1.42 7.44 -5.14
C GLY A 57 -1.02 7.00 -3.72
N ARG A 58 -1.86 6.19 -3.08
CA ARG A 58 -1.63 5.65 -1.73
C ARG A 58 -2.07 4.19 -1.68
N LEU A 59 -1.33 3.40 -0.93
CA LEU A 59 -1.60 1.97 -0.75
C LEU A 59 -1.38 1.57 0.70
N LEU A 60 -1.97 0.47 1.10
CA LEU A 60 -1.63 -0.20 2.36
C LEU A 60 -0.67 -1.36 2.06
N ILE A 61 0.35 -1.53 2.89
CA ILE A 61 1.21 -2.71 2.88
C ILE A 61 1.02 -3.47 4.17
N SER A 62 0.82 -4.78 4.07
CA SER A 62 0.76 -5.68 5.23
C SER A 62 1.67 -6.89 5.03
N PRO A 63 2.35 -7.38 6.09
CA PRO A 63 3.02 -8.67 6.05
C PRO A 63 2.04 -9.85 5.96
N ARG A 64 0.74 -9.62 6.21
CA ARG A 64 -0.34 -10.60 6.06
C ARG A 64 -1.15 -10.32 4.80
N TYR A 65 -2.09 -11.21 4.49
CA TYR A 65 -3.14 -10.90 3.54
C TYR A 65 -3.91 -9.69 4.09
N VAL A 66 -3.93 -8.58 3.35
CA VAL A 66 -4.71 -7.41 3.78
C VAL A 66 -6.18 -7.83 3.82
N GLY A 67 -6.85 -7.51 4.94
CA GLY A 67 -8.22 -7.91 5.28
C GLY A 67 -9.30 -7.26 4.41
N GLU A 68 -9.16 -7.30 3.08
CA GLU A 68 -10.26 -6.94 2.20
C GLU A 68 -11.39 -7.97 2.33
N HIS A 69 -12.57 -7.48 2.70
CA HIS A 69 -13.78 -8.27 2.69
C HIS A 69 -14.25 -8.42 1.25
N LEU A 70 -13.93 -9.57 0.65
CA LEU A 70 -14.48 -9.96 -0.64
C LEU A 70 -15.99 -10.12 -0.52
N SER A 71 -16.75 -9.22 -1.14
CA SER A 71 -18.20 -9.35 -1.21
C SER A 71 -18.62 -10.31 -2.33
N ARG A 72 -17.76 -10.48 -3.35
CA ARG A 72 -17.93 -11.36 -4.50
C ARG A 72 -16.61 -12.03 -4.90
N MET A 73 -16.73 -13.18 -5.57
CA MET A 73 -15.59 -13.97 -6.06
C MET A 73 -14.68 -13.25 -7.07
N PHE A 74 -15.19 -12.21 -7.73
CA PHE A 74 -14.44 -11.40 -8.71
C PHE A 74 -14.11 -10.00 -8.20
N ASP A 75 -14.37 -9.70 -6.92
CA ASP A 75 -13.83 -8.48 -6.33
C ASP A 75 -12.30 -8.65 -6.33
N ALA A 76 -11.63 -7.85 -7.15
CA ALA A 76 -10.22 -8.01 -7.42
C ALA A 76 -9.43 -7.66 -6.16
N ILE A 77 -8.69 -8.64 -5.64
CA ILE A 77 -7.66 -8.39 -4.64
C ILE A 77 -6.57 -7.58 -5.34
N ALA A 78 -6.36 -6.34 -4.91
CA ALA A 78 -5.19 -5.56 -5.34
C ALA A 78 -3.86 -6.20 -4.91
N GLY A 79 -3.91 -7.25 -4.08
CA GLY A 79 -2.82 -8.01 -3.46
C GLY A 79 -1.81 -8.61 -4.43
N PHE A 80 -0.97 -7.76 -4.98
CA PHE A 80 0.30 -8.17 -5.56
C PHE A 80 1.26 -8.54 -4.43
N PRO A 81 1.87 -9.73 -4.47
CA PRO A 81 2.93 -10.08 -3.52
C PRO A 81 4.14 -9.20 -3.76
N VAL A 82 4.64 -8.54 -2.72
CA VAL A 82 5.72 -7.56 -2.81
C VAL A 82 6.88 -7.89 -1.89
N ARG A 83 8.07 -7.49 -2.31
CA ARG A 83 9.27 -7.39 -1.48
C ARG A 83 9.53 -5.92 -1.15
N ILE A 84 9.64 -5.59 0.13
CA ILE A 84 9.85 -4.23 0.63
C ILE A 84 11.31 -4.04 1.00
N ALA A 85 11.86 -2.88 0.63
CA ALA A 85 13.12 -2.38 1.13
C ALA A 85 12.96 -0.94 1.60
N HIS A 86 13.58 -0.59 2.73
CA HIS A 86 13.68 0.79 3.17
C HIS A 86 15.07 1.35 2.87
N ARG A 87 15.18 2.68 2.80
CA ARG A 87 16.47 3.35 2.65
C ARG A 87 16.96 3.87 3.98
N ASP A 88 18.16 3.44 4.39
CA ASP A 88 18.86 3.94 5.57
C ASP A 88 20.35 4.10 5.25
N ASP A 89 20.96 5.17 5.76
CA ASP A 89 22.35 5.58 5.49
C ASP A 89 22.76 5.48 4.01
N GLY A 90 21.87 5.99 3.14
CA GLY A 90 22.08 6.01 1.69
C GLY A 90 21.89 4.67 0.97
N SER A 91 21.80 3.55 1.69
CA SER A 91 21.71 2.18 1.18
C SER A 91 20.30 1.60 1.31
N TRP A 92 19.96 0.63 0.46
CA TRP A 92 18.68 -0.09 0.51
C TRP A 92 18.80 -1.37 1.34
N HIS A 93 17.96 -1.49 2.35
CA HIS A 93 17.91 -2.65 3.24
C HIS A 93 16.58 -3.36 3.09
N TYR A 94 16.61 -4.69 3.06
CA TYR A 94 15.39 -5.49 3.05
C TYR A 94 14.61 -5.27 4.34
N ALA A 95 13.30 -5.06 4.22
CA ALA A 95 12.40 -4.95 5.35
C ALA A 95 11.62 -6.27 5.53
N PHE A 96 10.67 -6.56 4.64
CA PHE A 96 9.84 -7.77 4.68
C PHE A 96 9.19 -8.07 3.31
N THR A 97 8.52 -9.22 3.20
CA THR A 97 7.61 -9.56 2.09
C THR A 97 6.16 -9.42 2.54
N GLY A 98 5.30 -8.84 1.71
CA GLY A 98 3.91 -8.57 2.07
C GLY A 98 2.98 -8.49 0.88
N MET A 99 1.80 -7.96 1.11
CA MET A 99 0.77 -7.71 0.10
C MET A 99 0.44 -6.22 0.08
N ILE A 100 0.13 -5.68 -1.11
CA ILE A 100 -0.39 -4.31 -1.25
C ILE A 100 -1.89 -4.31 -1.47
N SER A 101 -2.58 -3.32 -0.94
CA SER A 101 -4.01 -3.10 -1.24
C SER A 101 -4.29 -1.63 -1.45
N GLU A 102 -5.43 -1.34 -2.07
CA GLU A 102 -5.86 0.04 -2.23
C GLU A 102 -6.26 0.63 -0.88
N ARG A 103 -5.77 1.84 -0.60
CA ARG A 103 -6.32 2.62 0.51
C ARG A 103 -7.63 3.26 0.07
N HIS A 104 -8.76 2.64 0.41
CA HIS A 104 -10.05 3.32 0.28
C HIS A 104 -10.04 4.58 1.18
N GLU A 105 -10.25 5.75 0.60
CA GLU A 105 -10.64 6.92 1.40
C GLU A 105 -11.92 6.51 2.12
N ARG A 106 -11.93 6.56 3.46
CA ARG A 106 -13.19 6.49 4.19
C ARG A 106 -14.05 7.61 3.61
N GLU A 107 -15.14 7.26 2.93
CA GLU A 107 -16.23 8.21 2.72
C GLU A 107 -16.45 8.88 4.08
N LYS A 108 -16.44 10.22 4.11
CA LYS A 108 -16.75 10.98 5.32
C LYS A 108 -17.92 10.27 5.97
N GLU A 109 -17.75 9.82 7.21
CA GLU A 109 -18.87 9.33 8.01
C GLU A 109 -20.03 10.31 7.76
N PRO A 110 -21.23 9.82 7.39
CA PRO A 110 -22.35 10.72 7.24
C PRO A 110 -22.41 11.55 8.51
N ASP A 111 -22.39 12.87 8.34
CA ASP A 111 -22.67 13.81 9.41
C ASP A 111 -24.00 13.37 10.00
N ASN A 112 -23.94 12.62 11.11
CA ASN A 112 -25.10 12.20 11.86
C ASN A 112 -25.59 13.46 12.53
N GLY A 113 -26.28 14.28 11.73
CA GLY A 113 -26.78 15.61 12.03
C GLY A 113 -27.65 15.58 13.27
N THR A 114 -27.00 15.60 14.42
CA THR A 114 -27.59 15.77 15.73
C THR A 114 -26.83 16.88 16.41
N SER A 115 -26.94 18.07 15.84
CA SER A 115 -27.00 19.27 16.67
C SER A 115 -28.36 19.28 17.33
N ILE A 116 -28.46 18.77 18.57
CA ILE A 116 -29.25 19.34 19.69
C ILE A 116 -28.63 18.84 21.00
#